data_AF-A0A1Y4D6Q5-F1
#
_entry.id   AF-A0A1Y4D6Q5-F1
#
_cell.length_a   1.000
_cell.length_b   1.000
_cell.length_c   1.000
_cell.angle_alpha   90.00
_cell.angle_beta   90.00
_cell.angle_gamma   90.00
#
_symmetry.space_group_name_H-M   'P 1'
#
loop_
_entity.id
_entity.type
_entity.pdbx_description
1 polymer ?
#
loop_
_entity_poly.entity_id
_entity_poly.type
_entity_poly.pdbx_seq_one_letter_code
_entity_poly.pdbx_strand_id
1 'polypeptide(L)'
;MNNIITLAIVAFVISLMSYKKTNGEIMSCTFITSSLLCISSILLFTQSIVWGTSISEKALILLSFGLLAVFLGEFNAQALYKKQAQTKRIVYKYFSFKYCNILLCIYILFTILYAMEIKRLGSMLGFNDLTAIGEVKANMEELNDSMNPIIRQSYKIVTSAGYIHSLIFANNVFLIKKRWYKECKHLIPFICTIFITLASGGRLNIFKVMMGLIFISYIVLRESSQWQKKYIGKIFKIGVPFVFGFVILFSSVSLIVKSNADTREKSAVFDYISYYAGSPIQVFDIKVKDGREKWSFSRFGNYTFSGIYKILGFNEDAKADKIGKGMVYLGGLSNKAGNAQTIFGAAYQDFGFIGMLLFMYITYFIFCKYYYKNILNSYSSYCRNKKLLIYTYCYVSIIVMAFYDNCFWILLSTTGLLTLIVLLFMYWFYFKKLIIKN
;
A
#
# COMPACT_ATOMS: atom_id res chain seq x y z
N MET A 1 -26.58 7.45 8.87
CA MET A 1 -25.43 7.75 9.75
C MET A 1 -25.14 6.61 10.73
N ASN A 2 -26.15 6.02 11.40
CA ASN A 2 -25.98 4.92 12.36
C ASN A 2 -25.15 3.73 11.83
N ASN A 3 -25.37 3.30 10.58
CA ASN A 3 -24.62 2.19 9.98
C ASN A 3 -23.10 2.44 9.84
N ILE A 4 -22.66 3.69 9.68
CA ILE A 4 -21.22 4.03 9.61
C ILE A 4 -20.57 3.80 10.98
N ILE A 5 -21.25 4.24 12.04
CA ILE A 5 -20.79 4.03 13.42
C ILE A 5 -20.77 2.54 13.74
N THR A 6 -21.82 1.80 13.36
CA THR A 6 -21.87 0.34 13.54
C THR A 6 -20.70 -0.35 12.84
N LEU A 7 -20.37 0.04 11.61
CA LEU A 7 -19.21 -0.49 10.89
C LEU A 7 -17.90 -0.19 11.63
N ALA A 8 -17.72 1.03 12.13
CA ALA A 8 -16.53 1.39 12.91
C ALA A 8 -16.40 0.54 14.18
N ILE A 9 -17.51 0.31 14.90
CA ILE A 9 -17.56 -0.56 16.09
C ILE A 9 -17.20 -2.01 15.72
N VAL A 10 -17.79 -2.56 14.65
CA VAL A 10 -17.48 -3.92 14.19
C VAL A 10 -15.99 -4.05 13.86
N ALA A 11 -15.44 -3.10 13.11
CA ALA A 11 -14.03 -3.08 12.75
C ALA A 11 -13.11 -2.96 13.99
N PHE A 12 -13.49 -2.14 14.97
CA PHE A 12 -12.78 -2.01 16.24
C PHE A 12 -12.83 -3.30 17.09
N VAL A 13 -13.99 -3.95 17.20
CA VAL A 13 -14.13 -5.21 17.93
C VAL A 13 -13.27 -6.31 17.29
N ILE A 14 -13.31 -6.43 15.96
CA ILE A 14 -12.49 -7.41 15.22
C ILE A 14 -10.99 -7.11 15.38
N SER A 15 -10.56 -5.84 15.39
CA SER A 15 -9.17 -5.48 15.63
C SER A 15 -8.72 -5.88 17.04
N LEU A 16 -9.54 -5.64 18.07
CA LEU A 16 -9.27 -6.07 19.44
C LEU A 16 -9.24 -7.60 19.58
N MET A 17 -10.15 -8.31 18.93
CA MET A 17 -10.16 -9.78 18.89
C MET A 17 -8.88 -10.32 18.25
N SER A 18 -8.48 -9.75 17.11
CA SER A 18 -7.22 -10.08 16.44
C SER A 18 -6.02 -9.80 17.33
N TYR A 19 -5.95 -8.63 17.98
CA TYR A 19 -4.86 -8.27 18.88
C TYR A 19 -4.71 -9.29 20.03
N LYS A 20 -5.82 -9.68 20.66
CA LYS A 20 -5.82 -10.69 21.73
C LYS A 20 -5.37 -12.06 21.22
N LYS A 21 -5.93 -12.56 20.11
CA LYS A 21 -5.60 -13.88 19.55
C LYS A 21 -4.18 -13.97 19.01
N THR A 22 -3.70 -12.89 18.40
CA THR A 22 -2.32 -12.80 17.89
C THR A 22 -1.28 -12.54 18.97
N ASN A 23 -1.66 -12.56 20.25
CA ASN A 23 -0.77 -12.30 21.39
C ASN A 23 -0.13 -10.89 21.37
N GLY A 24 -0.81 -9.92 20.76
CA GLY A 24 -0.37 -8.52 20.70
C GLY A 24 0.32 -8.12 19.40
N GLU A 25 0.16 -8.88 18.30
CA GLU A 25 0.76 -8.50 17.01
C GLU A 25 -0.06 -7.41 16.31
N ILE A 26 0.37 -6.17 16.46
CA ILE A 26 -0.23 -4.98 15.82
C ILE A 26 -0.01 -4.90 14.30
N MET A 27 0.89 -5.72 13.74
CA MET A 27 1.10 -5.83 12.28
C MET A 27 0.58 -7.15 11.72
N SER A 28 -0.30 -7.84 12.47
CA SER A 28 -1.08 -8.94 11.93
C SER A 28 -2.04 -8.45 10.84
N CYS A 29 -2.37 -9.31 9.89
CA CYS A 29 -3.13 -8.90 8.71
C CYS A 29 -4.52 -8.39 9.09
N THR A 30 -5.23 -9.12 9.95
CA THR A 30 -6.58 -8.73 10.39
C THR A 30 -6.53 -7.45 11.20
N PHE A 31 -5.59 -7.33 12.14
CA PHE A 31 -5.50 -6.12 12.97
C PHE A 31 -5.32 -4.88 12.13
N ILE A 32 -4.38 -4.88 11.16
CA ILE A 32 -4.13 -3.72 10.31
C ILE A 32 -5.33 -3.41 9.42
N THR A 33 -5.90 -4.40 8.73
CA THR A 33 -7.04 -4.17 7.85
C THR A 33 -8.25 -3.64 8.60
N SER A 34 -8.60 -4.26 9.74
CA SER A 34 -9.74 -3.82 10.56
C SER A 34 -9.48 -2.47 11.23
N SER A 35 -8.26 -2.18 11.70
CA SER A 35 -7.93 -0.87 12.28
C SER A 35 -7.98 0.25 11.23
N LEU A 36 -7.45 0.02 10.03
CA LEU A 36 -7.52 1.00 8.95
C LEU A 36 -8.97 1.21 8.48
N LEU A 37 -9.78 0.15 8.38
CA LEU A 37 -11.19 0.29 8.05
C LEU A 37 -11.98 1.02 9.15
N CYS A 38 -11.63 0.81 10.43
CA CYS A 38 -12.19 1.56 11.55
C CYS A 38 -11.89 3.06 11.42
N ILE A 39 -10.61 3.42 11.18
CA ILE A 39 -10.19 4.81 10.98
C ILE A 39 -10.92 5.41 9.77
N SER A 40 -10.97 4.69 8.65
CA SER A 40 -11.71 5.09 7.45
C SER A 40 -13.19 5.32 7.71
N SER A 41 -13.83 4.49 8.54
CA SER A 41 -15.25 4.62 8.89
C SER A 41 -15.49 5.86 9.75
N ILE A 42 -14.58 6.18 10.68
CA ILE A 42 -14.65 7.42 11.48
C ILE A 42 -14.50 8.66 10.59
N LEU A 43 -13.55 8.64 9.66
CA LEU A 43 -13.34 9.73 8.71
C LEU A 43 -14.49 9.88 7.71
N LEU A 44 -15.12 8.76 7.32
CA LEU A 44 -16.34 8.82 6.53
C LEU A 44 -17.51 9.39 7.34
N PHE A 45 -17.61 9.06 8.64
CA PHE A 45 -18.66 9.63 9.49
C PHE A 45 -18.57 11.16 9.54
N THR A 46 -17.38 11.71 9.75
CA THR A 46 -17.18 13.18 9.75
C THR A 46 -17.57 13.80 8.41
N GLN A 47 -17.21 13.15 7.30
CA GLN A 47 -17.55 13.65 5.97
C GLN A 47 -18.99 13.35 5.55
N SER A 48 -19.67 12.40 6.19
CA SER A 48 -21.05 12.06 5.85
C SER A 48 -22.03 13.19 6.15
N ILE A 49 -21.69 14.04 7.13
CA ILE A 49 -22.42 15.26 7.46
C ILE A 49 -22.29 16.27 6.31
N VAL A 50 -21.08 16.40 5.73
CA VAL A 50 -20.78 17.34 4.65
C VAL A 50 -21.29 16.84 3.30
N TRP A 51 -21.16 15.55 3.02
CA TRP A 51 -21.56 14.94 1.74
C TRP A 51 -23.03 14.53 1.73
N GLY A 52 -23.73 14.57 2.87
CA GLY A 52 -25.10 14.10 3.00
C GLY A 52 -25.24 12.60 2.73
N THR A 53 -24.24 11.80 3.13
CA THR A 53 -24.15 10.38 2.77
C THR A 53 -24.53 9.44 3.89
N SER A 54 -24.93 8.23 3.52
CA SER A 54 -25.17 7.13 4.46
C SER A 54 -24.84 5.79 3.82
N ILE A 55 -24.42 4.84 4.65
CA ILE A 55 -24.17 3.46 4.26
C ILE A 55 -25.46 2.64 4.39
N SER A 56 -25.79 1.88 3.34
CA SER A 56 -26.88 0.90 3.33
C SER A 56 -26.60 -0.29 4.24
N GLU A 57 -27.66 -0.92 4.73
CA GLU A 57 -27.57 -2.15 5.52
C GLU A 57 -26.84 -3.26 4.74
N LYS A 58 -27.09 -3.37 3.44
CA LYS A 58 -26.42 -4.34 2.57
C LYS A 58 -24.90 -4.15 2.57
N ALA A 59 -24.41 -2.92 2.40
CA ALA A 59 -22.98 -2.63 2.45
C ALA A 59 -22.38 -2.90 3.84
N LEU A 60 -23.11 -2.56 4.92
CA LEU A 60 -22.70 -2.88 6.29
C LEU A 60 -22.53 -4.40 6.50
N ILE A 61 -23.50 -5.20 6.05
CA ILE A 61 -23.46 -6.67 6.14
C ILE A 61 -22.26 -7.21 5.35
N LEU A 62 -22.09 -6.79 4.09
CA LEU A 62 -20.99 -7.25 3.23
C LEU A 62 -19.62 -6.97 3.86
N LEU A 63 -19.39 -5.77 4.38
CA LEU A 63 -18.12 -5.40 5.03
C LEU A 63 -17.92 -6.15 6.35
N SER A 64 -18.97 -6.30 7.16
CA SER A 64 -18.89 -6.98 8.46
C SER A 64 -18.55 -8.46 8.30
N PHE A 65 -19.26 -9.18 7.41
CA PHE A 65 -18.95 -10.58 7.11
C PHE A 65 -17.61 -10.73 6.39
N GLY A 66 -17.25 -9.78 5.53
CA GLY A 66 -15.91 -9.73 4.93
C GLY A 66 -14.79 -9.65 5.97
N LEU A 67 -14.93 -8.78 6.97
CA LEU A 67 -13.99 -8.70 8.10
C LEU A 67 -13.95 -9.98 8.94
N LEU A 68 -15.10 -10.64 9.15
CA LEU A 68 -15.14 -11.93 9.81
C LEU A 68 -14.39 -13.00 9.01
N ALA A 69 -14.56 -13.06 7.69
CA ALA A 69 -13.83 -13.99 6.82
C ALA A 69 -12.31 -13.75 6.88
N VAL A 70 -11.89 -12.48 6.91
CA VAL A 70 -10.49 -12.08 7.14
C VAL A 70 -9.97 -12.60 8.48
N PHE A 71 -10.71 -12.36 9.57
CA PHE A 71 -10.35 -12.82 10.91
C PHE A 71 -10.23 -14.34 10.99
N LEU A 72 -11.18 -15.07 10.40
CA LEU A 72 -11.16 -16.54 10.35
C LEU A 72 -9.96 -17.06 9.55
N GLY A 73 -9.65 -16.43 8.41
CA GLY A 73 -8.48 -16.79 7.59
C GLY A 73 -7.17 -16.65 8.36
N GLU A 74 -7.00 -15.55 9.09
CA GLU A 74 -5.85 -15.38 9.97
C GLU A 74 -5.84 -16.37 11.13
N PHE A 75 -6.96 -16.54 11.82
CA PHE A 75 -7.06 -17.43 12.98
C PHE A 75 -6.66 -18.87 12.63
N ASN A 76 -7.16 -19.38 11.51
CA ASN A 76 -6.82 -20.73 11.03
C ASN A 76 -5.34 -20.82 10.61
N ALA A 77 -4.80 -19.81 9.93
CA ALA A 77 -3.39 -19.78 9.58
C ALA A 77 -2.47 -19.73 10.83
N GLN A 78 -2.88 -18.98 11.85
CA GLN A 78 -2.18 -18.92 13.12
C GLN A 78 -2.22 -20.28 13.82
N ALA A 79 -3.39 -20.91 13.94
CA ALA A 79 -3.54 -22.20 14.59
C ALA A 79 -2.61 -23.27 13.98
N LEU A 80 -2.44 -23.27 12.66
CA LEU A 80 -1.62 -24.26 11.95
C LEU A 80 -0.11 -23.97 11.96
N TYR A 81 0.31 -22.70 12.01
CA TYR A 81 1.70 -22.32 11.73
C TYR A 81 2.35 -21.43 12.81
N LYS A 82 1.69 -21.23 13.95
CA LYS A 82 2.26 -20.43 15.05
C LYS A 82 3.51 -21.11 15.60
N LYS A 83 4.64 -20.42 15.43
CA LYS A 83 5.91 -20.77 16.07
C LYS A 83 5.99 -20.15 17.45
N GLN A 84 6.53 -20.88 18.42
CA GLN A 84 6.91 -20.30 19.70
C GLN A 84 8.18 -19.46 19.53
N ALA A 85 8.26 -18.34 20.26
CA ALA A 85 9.47 -17.55 20.31
C ALA A 85 10.57 -18.35 21.02
N GLN A 86 11.71 -18.53 20.35
CA GLN A 86 12.90 -19.14 20.94
C GLN A 86 13.95 -18.06 21.09
N THR A 87 14.46 -17.86 22.30
CA THR A 87 15.63 -16.99 22.52
C THR A 87 16.83 -17.60 21.83
N LYS A 88 17.47 -16.86 20.93
CA LYS A 88 18.66 -17.32 20.22
C LYS A 88 19.77 -16.29 20.34
N ARG A 89 20.97 -16.74 20.69
CA ARG A 89 22.19 -15.94 20.59
C ARG A 89 22.54 -15.82 19.11
N ILE A 90 22.23 -14.68 18.52
CA ILE A 90 22.47 -14.40 17.10
C ILE A 90 23.41 -13.22 16.98
N VAL A 91 24.45 -13.40 16.19
CA VAL A 91 25.36 -12.33 15.81
C VAL A 91 24.79 -11.66 14.57
N TYR A 92 24.37 -10.41 14.73
CA TYR A 92 23.86 -9.62 13.63
C TYR A 92 25.01 -8.99 12.84
N LYS A 93 24.88 -8.97 11.51
CA LYS A 93 25.88 -8.37 10.62
C LYS A 93 25.52 -6.92 10.34
N TYR A 94 26.52 -6.04 10.46
CA TYR A 94 26.42 -4.67 10.01
C TYR A 94 26.45 -4.64 8.48
N PHE A 95 25.51 -3.91 7.87
CA PHE A 95 25.46 -3.77 6.42
C PHE A 95 26.15 -2.48 6.00
N SER A 96 27.33 -2.61 5.40
CA SER A 96 28.12 -1.54 4.79
C SER A 96 28.50 -1.93 3.36
N PHE A 97 28.56 -0.94 2.47
CA PHE A 97 28.82 -1.14 1.05
C PHE A 97 29.86 -0.13 0.59
N LYS A 98 30.91 -0.62 -0.10
CA LYS A 98 32.00 0.22 -0.64
C LYS A 98 31.48 1.31 -1.59
N TYR A 99 30.49 0.96 -2.42
CA TYR A 99 29.93 1.85 -3.46
C TYR A 99 28.59 2.48 -3.06
N CYS A 100 28.29 2.58 -1.75
CA CYS A 100 26.99 3.08 -1.26
C CYS A 100 26.68 4.47 -1.83
N ASN A 101 27.62 5.41 -1.76
CA ASN A 101 27.39 6.80 -2.19
C ASN A 101 27.13 6.90 -3.70
N ILE A 102 27.84 6.09 -4.51
CA ILE A 102 27.63 6.05 -5.97
C ILE A 102 26.21 5.57 -6.29
N LEU A 103 25.74 4.50 -5.63
CA LEU A 103 24.38 4.00 -5.82
C LEU A 103 23.33 5.04 -5.42
N LEU A 104 23.55 5.76 -4.32
CA LEU A 104 22.67 6.85 -3.90
C LEU A 104 22.60 7.98 -4.94
N CYS A 105 23.74 8.38 -5.50
CA CYS A 105 23.77 9.36 -6.60
C CYS A 105 23.01 8.87 -7.84
N ILE A 106 23.13 7.58 -8.20
CA ILE A 106 22.39 6.99 -9.31
C ILE A 106 20.87 7.06 -9.07
N TYR A 107 20.39 6.80 -7.85
CA TYR A 107 18.97 6.89 -7.55
C TYR A 107 18.42 8.31 -7.60
N ILE A 108 19.22 9.30 -7.17
CA ILE A 108 18.88 10.72 -7.31
C ILE A 108 18.81 11.08 -8.80
N LEU A 109 19.82 10.70 -9.59
CA LEU A 109 19.85 10.94 -11.03
C LEU A 109 18.63 10.34 -11.74
N PHE A 110 18.30 9.07 -11.46
CA PHE A 110 17.11 8.42 -12.02
C PHE A 110 15.80 9.11 -11.67
N THR A 111 15.71 9.68 -10.47
CA THR A 111 14.54 10.45 -10.04
C THR A 111 14.43 11.75 -10.83
N ILE A 112 15.54 12.47 -11.01
CA ILE A 112 15.58 13.71 -11.80
C ILE A 112 15.25 13.43 -13.27
N LEU A 113 15.88 12.42 -13.88
CA LEU A 113 15.64 12.04 -15.27
C LEU A 113 14.16 11.66 -15.51
N TYR A 114 13.54 10.95 -14.55
CA TYR A 114 12.13 10.64 -14.63
C TYR A 114 11.26 11.89 -14.60
N ALA A 115 11.53 12.83 -13.70
CA ALA A 115 10.79 14.09 -13.62
C ALA A 115 10.96 14.94 -14.90
N MET A 116 12.17 14.99 -15.46
CA MET A 116 12.43 15.69 -16.73
C MET A 116 11.69 15.05 -17.90
N GLU A 117 11.60 13.71 -17.94
CA GLU A 117 10.86 13.00 -18.97
C GLU A 117 9.35 13.27 -18.89
N ILE A 118 8.78 13.31 -17.68
CA ILE A 118 7.38 13.72 -17.50
C ILE A 118 7.17 15.16 -17.96
N LYS A 119 8.10 16.08 -17.66
CA LYS A 119 8.02 17.45 -18.17
C LYS A 119 8.06 17.48 -19.70
N ARG A 120 8.94 16.71 -20.34
CA ARG A 120 9.03 16.60 -21.80
C ARG A 120 7.72 16.12 -22.42
N LEU A 121 7.12 15.06 -21.85
CA LEU A 121 5.83 14.53 -22.29
C LEU A 121 4.70 15.56 -22.07
N GLY A 122 4.73 16.30 -20.97
CA GLY A 122 3.78 17.41 -20.73
C GLY A 122 3.92 18.52 -21.76
N SER A 123 5.15 18.90 -22.11
CA SER A 123 5.42 19.89 -23.16
C SER A 123 4.90 19.44 -24.53
N MET A 124 4.94 18.13 -24.83
CA MET A 124 4.31 17.58 -26.06
C MET A 124 2.79 17.76 -26.07
N LEU A 125 2.15 17.78 -24.89
CA LEU A 125 0.72 18.08 -24.73
C LEU A 125 0.44 19.60 -24.63
N GLY A 126 1.46 20.46 -24.70
CA GLY A 126 1.33 21.92 -24.57
C GLY A 126 1.41 22.46 -23.14
N PHE A 127 1.71 21.63 -22.14
CA PHE A 127 1.79 22.03 -20.73
C PHE A 127 3.24 22.09 -20.24
N ASN A 128 3.68 23.25 -19.74
CA ASN A 128 5.08 23.49 -19.33
C ASN A 128 5.29 23.68 -17.82
N ASP A 129 4.21 23.75 -17.05
CA ASP A 129 4.20 23.94 -15.60
C ASP A 129 3.89 22.61 -14.86
N LEU A 130 3.52 22.68 -13.58
CA LEU A 130 3.20 21.49 -12.79
C LEU A 130 1.91 20.78 -13.24
N THR A 131 1.05 21.43 -14.04
CA THR A 131 -0.15 20.79 -14.62
C THR A 131 0.22 19.61 -15.52
N ALA A 132 1.41 19.65 -16.15
CA ALA A 132 1.97 18.59 -16.99
C ALA A 132 1.88 17.20 -16.33
N ILE A 133 2.08 17.10 -15.01
CA ILE A 133 2.03 15.83 -14.27
C ILE A 133 0.63 15.23 -14.32
N GLY A 134 -0.41 16.06 -14.17
CA GLY A 134 -1.81 15.63 -14.22
C GLY A 134 -2.20 15.19 -15.62
N GLU A 135 -1.82 15.98 -16.62
CA GLU A 135 -2.16 15.75 -18.03
C GLU A 135 -1.45 14.54 -18.62
N VAL A 136 -0.16 14.36 -18.33
CA VAL A 136 0.58 13.16 -18.75
C VAL A 136 -0.04 11.90 -18.14
N LYS A 137 -0.47 11.97 -16.87
CA LYS A 137 -1.15 10.84 -16.23
C LYS A 137 -2.50 10.52 -16.88
N ALA A 138 -3.28 11.55 -17.24
CA ALA A 138 -4.58 11.36 -17.89
C ALA A 138 -4.44 10.73 -19.28
N ASN A 139 -3.39 11.10 -20.01
CA ASN A 139 -3.11 10.65 -21.38
C ASN A 139 -2.01 9.58 -21.47
N MET A 140 -1.72 8.90 -20.35
CA MET A 140 -0.56 7.99 -20.25
C MET A 140 -0.66 6.79 -21.21
N GLU A 141 -1.87 6.34 -21.55
CA GLU A 141 -2.04 5.23 -22.50
C GLU A 141 -1.57 5.61 -23.91
N GLU A 142 -1.80 6.86 -24.34
CA GLU A 142 -1.38 7.38 -25.65
C GLU A 142 0.12 7.75 -25.63
N LEU A 143 0.60 8.30 -24.52
CA LEU A 143 2.00 8.71 -24.37
C LEU A 143 2.96 7.56 -24.08
N ASN A 144 2.46 6.34 -23.85
CA ASN A 144 3.29 5.22 -23.38
C ASN A 144 4.41 4.86 -24.37
N ASP A 145 4.15 5.00 -25.67
CA ASP A 145 5.12 4.72 -26.73
C ASP A 145 6.11 5.87 -26.93
N SER A 146 5.72 7.08 -26.51
CA SER A 146 6.58 8.27 -26.52
C SER A 146 7.53 8.34 -25.32
N MET A 147 7.30 7.56 -24.26
CA MET A 147 8.12 7.57 -23.05
C MET A 147 9.39 6.75 -23.24
N ASN A 148 10.55 7.32 -22.90
CA ASN A 148 11.83 6.63 -22.96
C ASN A 148 11.79 5.31 -22.14
N PRO A 149 12.02 4.15 -22.77
CA PRO A 149 11.89 2.85 -22.12
C PRO A 149 12.82 2.66 -20.91
N ILE A 150 14.04 3.23 -20.97
CA ILE A 150 15.05 3.12 -19.90
C ILE A 150 14.60 3.95 -18.70
N ILE A 151 14.18 5.20 -18.93
CA ILE A 151 13.67 6.09 -17.87
C ILE A 151 12.42 5.47 -17.23
N ARG A 152 11.55 4.82 -18.01
CA ARG A 152 10.38 4.10 -17.47
C ARG A 152 10.75 2.96 -16.52
N GLN A 153 11.90 2.31 -16.69
CA GLN A 153 12.38 1.29 -15.74
C GLN A 153 13.00 1.90 -14.48
N SER A 154 13.47 3.14 -14.54
CA SER A 154 14.07 3.84 -13.39
C SER A 154 13.10 3.91 -12.20
N TYR A 155 11.79 4.08 -12.47
CA TYR A 155 10.72 4.01 -11.48
C TYR A 155 10.77 2.73 -10.63
N LYS A 156 10.95 1.57 -11.27
CA LYS A 156 10.98 0.25 -10.62
C LYS A 156 12.26 0.07 -9.82
N ILE A 157 13.38 0.57 -10.34
CA ILE A 157 14.69 0.53 -9.66
C ILE A 157 14.66 1.38 -8.39
N VAL A 158 14.24 2.64 -8.48
CA VAL A 158 14.16 3.56 -7.34
C VAL A 158 13.20 3.02 -6.27
N THR A 159 12.02 2.54 -6.67
CA THR A 159 11.04 1.95 -5.75
C THR A 159 11.61 0.71 -5.04
N SER A 160 12.29 -0.17 -5.76
CA SER A 160 12.95 -1.36 -5.19
C SER A 160 14.09 -1.00 -4.25
N ALA A 161 14.88 0.04 -4.58
CA ALA A 161 15.91 0.58 -3.72
C ALA A 161 15.35 1.08 -2.39
N GLY A 162 14.16 1.70 -2.41
CA GLY A 162 13.43 2.13 -1.21
C GLY A 162 13.20 1.00 -0.22
N TYR A 163 12.72 -0.16 -0.67
CA TYR A 163 12.53 -1.33 0.21
C TYR A 163 13.86 -1.92 0.73
N ILE A 164 14.86 -2.04 -0.14
CA ILE A 164 16.17 -2.58 0.24
C ILE A 164 16.86 -1.71 1.28
N HIS A 165 16.89 -0.40 1.05
CA HIS A 165 17.50 0.53 1.98
C HIS A 165 16.69 0.67 3.28
N SER A 166 15.36 0.46 3.25
CA SER A 166 14.55 0.34 4.47
C SER A 166 14.98 -0.82 5.35
N LEU A 167 15.29 -1.99 4.75
CA LEU A 167 15.84 -3.14 5.48
C LEU A 167 17.23 -2.85 6.04
N ILE A 168 18.11 -2.22 5.25
CA ILE A 168 19.47 -1.87 5.70
C ILE A 168 19.40 -0.91 6.89
N PHE A 169 18.60 0.16 6.77
CA PHE A 169 18.37 1.13 7.81
C PHE A 169 17.85 0.46 9.09
N ALA A 170 16.77 -0.32 8.99
CA ALA A 170 16.18 -1.01 10.13
C ALA A 170 17.19 -1.97 10.81
N ASN A 171 17.95 -2.74 10.04
CA ASN A 171 18.98 -3.64 10.56
C ASN A 171 20.07 -2.89 11.33
N ASN A 172 20.67 -1.86 10.71
CA ASN A 172 21.79 -1.14 11.28
C ASN A 172 21.36 -0.34 12.54
N VAL A 173 20.18 0.25 12.53
CA VAL A 173 19.67 1.05 13.66
C VAL A 173 19.15 0.15 14.79
N PHE A 174 18.32 -0.86 14.50
CA PHE A 174 17.64 -1.63 15.54
C PHE A 174 18.34 -2.90 15.97
N LEU A 175 19.06 -3.61 15.10
CA LEU A 175 19.80 -4.83 15.48
C LEU A 175 21.24 -4.50 15.90
N ILE A 176 21.95 -3.71 15.08
CA ILE A 176 23.35 -3.33 15.35
C ILE A 176 23.45 -2.16 16.33
N LYS A 177 22.34 -1.47 16.61
CA LYS A 177 22.27 -0.32 17.54
C LYS A 177 23.18 0.85 17.13
N LYS A 178 23.40 1.04 15.83
CA LYS A 178 24.05 2.28 15.33
C LYS A 178 23.10 3.46 15.54
N ARG A 179 23.70 4.64 15.75
CA ARG A 179 22.94 5.88 15.94
C ARG A 179 22.17 6.22 14.66
N TRP A 180 20.86 6.43 14.77
CA TRP A 180 19.95 6.58 13.62
C TRP A 180 20.40 7.66 12.63
N TYR A 181 20.88 8.80 13.13
CA TYR A 181 21.32 9.93 12.30
C TYR A 181 22.53 9.61 11.40
N LYS A 182 23.36 8.63 11.77
CA LYS A 182 24.50 8.16 10.95
C LYS A 182 24.05 7.26 9.79
N GLU A 183 22.88 6.63 9.94
CA GLU A 183 22.31 5.70 8.96
C GLU A 183 21.25 6.37 8.08
N CYS A 184 20.92 7.65 8.32
CA CYS A 184 19.91 8.41 7.57
C CYS A 184 20.15 8.48 6.05
N LYS A 185 21.39 8.29 5.58
CA LYS A 185 21.68 8.17 4.14
C LYS A 185 20.88 7.03 3.47
N HIS A 186 20.51 5.99 4.22
CA HIS A 186 19.67 4.91 3.72
C HIS A 186 18.19 5.32 3.59
N LEU A 187 17.79 6.50 4.04
CA LEU A 187 16.47 7.07 3.76
C LEU A 187 16.43 7.86 2.42
N ILE A 188 17.56 8.09 1.76
CA ILE A 188 17.60 8.79 0.47
C ILE A 188 16.77 8.06 -0.61
N PRO A 189 16.91 6.73 -0.83
CA PRO A 189 16.09 6.04 -1.83
C PRO A 189 14.60 6.04 -1.50
N PHE A 190 14.25 6.09 -0.21
CA PHE A 190 12.88 6.29 0.24
C PHE A 190 12.35 7.67 -0.22
N ILE A 191 13.11 8.74 0.02
CA ILE A 191 12.77 10.10 -0.43
C ILE A 191 12.67 10.16 -1.96
N CYS A 192 13.63 9.56 -2.69
CA CYS A 192 13.58 9.46 -4.15
C CYS A 192 12.30 8.76 -4.64
N THR A 193 11.86 7.70 -3.96
CA THR A 193 10.64 6.98 -4.30
C THR A 193 9.39 7.85 -4.11
N ILE A 194 9.41 8.75 -3.13
CA ILE A 194 8.33 9.71 -2.96
C ILE A 194 8.29 10.66 -4.17
N PHE A 195 9.42 11.31 -4.48
CA PHE A 195 9.49 12.26 -5.60
C PHE A 195 9.15 11.63 -6.95
N ILE A 196 9.67 10.45 -7.25
CA ILE A 196 9.38 9.77 -8.52
C ILE A 196 7.90 9.37 -8.63
N THR A 197 7.24 9.08 -7.52
CA THR A 197 5.79 8.81 -7.47
C THR A 197 4.97 10.07 -7.65
N LEU A 198 5.43 11.21 -7.11
CA LEU A 198 4.79 12.50 -7.36
C LEU A 198 4.90 12.89 -8.83
N ALA A 199 6.08 12.71 -9.42
CA ALA A 199 6.31 12.97 -10.83
C ALA A 199 5.43 12.08 -11.74
N SER A 200 5.12 10.84 -11.35
CA SER A 200 4.19 9.99 -12.11
C SER A 200 2.71 10.34 -11.91
N GLY A 201 2.40 11.38 -11.13
CA GLY A 201 1.03 11.73 -10.72
C GLY A 201 0.38 10.67 -9.83
N GLY A 202 1.15 9.69 -9.36
CA GLY A 202 0.73 8.64 -8.45
C GLY A 202 0.76 9.08 -7.00
N ARG A 203 0.02 8.36 -6.14
CA ARG A 203 0.06 8.57 -4.67
C ARG A 203 0.15 7.26 -3.89
N LEU A 204 -0.38 6.18 -4.46
CA LEU A 204 -0.44 4.86 -3.82
C LEU A 204 0.94 4.33 -3.42
N ASN A 205 1.95 4.50 -4.29
CA ASN A 205 3.28 3.96 -4.01
C ASN A 205 4.02 4.69 -2.87
N ILE A 206 3.69 5.97 -2.60
CA ILE A 206 4.18 6.70 -1.42
C ILE A 206 3.73 5.97 -0.16
N PHE A 207 2.42 5.71 -0.04
CA PHE A 207 1.86 5.02 1.11
C PHE A 207 2.40 3.59 1.24
N LYS A 208 2.50 2.84 0.13
CA LYS A 208 3.05 1.47 0.14
C LYS A 208 4.47 1.41 0.67
N VAL A 209 5.37 2.27 0.17
CA VAL A 209 6.78 2.24 0.54
C VAL A 209 6.98 2.71 1.98
N MET A 210 6.18 3.67 2.43
CA MET A 210 6.19 4.10 3.83
C MET A 210 5.70 3.01 4.78
N MET A 211 4.55 2.40 4.49
CA MET A 211 4.05 1.29 5.29
C MET A 211 5.02 0.10 5.23
N GLY A 212 5.76 -0.05 4.13
CA GLY A 212 6.85 -1.01 4.01
C GLY A 212 8.01 -0.72 4.96
N LEU A 213 8.48 0.53 5.03
CA LEU A 213 9.50 0.97 5.98
C LEU A 213 9.04 0.73 7.43
N ILE A 214 7.81 1.09 7.77
CA ILE A 214 7.23 0.88 9.10
C ILE A 214 7.16 -0.61 9.43
N PHE A 215 6.66 -1.43 8.49
CA PHE A 215 6.52 -2.88 8.70
C PHE A 215 7.88 -3.58 8.86
N ILE A 216 8.86 -3.28 7.99
CA ILE A 216 10.21 -3.82 8.10
C ILE A 216 10.85 -3.39 9.43
N SER A 217 10.74 -2.11 9.78
CA SER A 217 11.26 -1.58 11.06
C SER A 217 10.60 -2.26 12.26
N TYR A 218 9.30 -2.50 12.21
CA TYR A 218 8.56 -3.23 13.24
C TYR A 218 9.11 -4.65 13.42
N ILE A 219 9.25 -5.42 12.34
CA ILE A 219 9.74 -6.81 12.40
C ILE A 219 11.15 -6.86 12.96
N VAL A 220 12.03 -5.97 12.49
CA VAL A 220 13.43 -5.92 12.93
C VAL A 220 13.55 -5.45 14.39
N LEU A 221 12.71 -4.51 14.83
CA LEU A 221 12.66 -4.08 16.23
C LEU A 221 12.15 -5.20 17.14
N ARG A 222 11.12 -5.94 16.72
CA ARG A 222 10.60 -7.12 17.44
C ARG A 222 11.64 -8.21 17.55
N GLU A 223 12.37 -8.47 16.48
CA GLU A 223 13.52 -9.36 16.50
C GLU A 223 14.60 -8.90 17.49
N SER A 224 14.92 -7.60 17.52
CA SER A 224 15.91 -7.05 18.46
C SER A 224 15.52 -7.25 19.93
N SER A 225 14.21 -7.35 20.21
CA SER A 225 13.64 -7.67 21.53
C SER A 225 13.47 -9.18 21.78
N GLN A 226 14.07 -10.05 20.95
CA GLN A 226 13.88 -11.51 21.01
C GLN A 226 12.39 -11.90 20.98
N TRP A 227 11.60 -11.14 20.22
CA TRP A 227 10.15 -11.30 20.08
C TRP A 227 9.32 -11.11 21.37
N GLN A 228 9.90 -10.55 22.43
CA GLN A 228 9.20 -10.24 23.67
C GLN A 228 8.17 -9.10 23.50
N LYS A 229 7.04 -9.20 24.22
CA LYS A 229 5.91 -8.25 24.10
C LYS A 229 6.18 -6.84 24.63
N LYS A 230 7.15 -6.66 25.52
CA LYS A 230 7.36 -5.42 26.32
C LYS A 230 7.89 -4.20 25.54
N TYR A 231 7.91 -4.22 24.20
CA TYR A 231 8.55 -3.17 23.38
C TYR A 231 7.61 -2.33 22.50
N ILE A 232 6.29 -2.48 22.64
CA ILE A 232 5.28 -1.72 21.87
C ILE A 232 5.40 -0.20 22.07
N GLY A 233 5.75 0.27 23.28
CA GLY A 233 5.90 1.72 23.55
C GLY A 233 6.99 2.41 22.73
N LYS A 234 8.08 1.71 22.37
CA LYS A 234 9.12 2.28 21.49
C LYS A 234 8.69 2.31 20.02
N ILE A 235 7.85 1.36 19.60
CA ILE A 235 7.26 1.35 18.26
C ILE A 235 6.41 2.60 18.05
N PHE A 236 5.57 2.97 19.02
CA PHE A 236 4.77 4.20 18.92
C PHE A 236 5.62 5.47 18.88
N LYS A 237 6.68 5.57 19.69
CA LYS A 237 7.60 6.73 19.66
C LYS A 237 8.28 6.95 18.31
N ILE A 238 8.56 5.87 17.57
CA ILE A 238 9.19 5.93 16.25
C ILE A 238 8.12 6.09 15.15
N GLY A 239 7.02 5.32 15.22
CA GLY A 239 6.00 5.29 14.19
C GLY A 239 5.16 6.56 14.10
N VAL A 240 4.84 7.20 15.23
CA VAL A 240 4.01 8.42 15.27
C VAL A 240 4.63 9.56 14.45
N PRO A 241 5.93 9.91 14.61
CA PRO A 241 6.58 10.90 13.74
C PRO A 241 6.50 10.58 12.24
N PHE A 242 6.63 9.30 11.85
CA PHE A 242 6.50 8.89 10.44
C PHE A 242 5.06 9.07 9.92
N VAL A 243 4.05 8.76 10.74
CA VAL A 243 2.63 8.98 10.39
C VAL A 243 2.33 10.48 10.27
N PHE A 244 2.85 11.32 11.16
CA PHE A 244 2.70 12.78 11.02
C PHE A 244 3.42 13.31 9.79
N GLY A 245 4.65 12.86 9.53
CA GLY A 245 5.39 13.19 8.31
C GLY A 245 4.62 12.78 7.04
N PHE A 246 3.93 11.64 7.07
CA PHE A 246 3.05 11.22 5.99
C PHE A 246 1.87 12.15 5.78
N VAL A 247 1.15 12.51 6.84
CA VAL A 247 -0.01 13.39 6.78
C VAL A 247 0.38 14.72 6.14
N ILE A 248 1.52 15.28 6.55
CA ILE A 248 2.08 16.51 5.96
C ILE A 248 2.41 16.27 4.49
N LEU A 249 3.18 15.23 4.18
CA LEU A 249 3.61 14.95 2.81
C LEU A 249 2.44 14.69 1.87
N PHE A 250 1.47 13.88 2.29
CA PHE A 250 0.26 13.52 1.57
C PHE A 250 -0.60 14.76 1.28
N SER A 251 -0.66 15.70 2.23
CA SER A 251 -1.32 16.98 2.05
C SER A 251 -0.56 17.88 1.08
N SER A 252 0.77 17.95 1.16
CA SER A 252 1.58 18.72 0.21
C SER A 252 1.42 18.22 -1.23
N VAL A 253 1.15 16.92 -1.44
CA VAL A 253 0.83 16.38 -2.77
C VAL A 253 -0.43 17.01 -3.36
N SER A 254 -1.43 17.34 -2.55
CA SER A 254 -2.67 17.94 -3.05
C SER A 254 -2.42 19.30 -3.68
N LEU A 255 -1.40 20.04 -3.22
CA LEU A 255 -1.01 21.33 -3.76
C LEU A 255 -0.36 21.23 -5.15
N ILE A 256 0.34 20.12 -5.43
CA ILE A 256 1.07 19.91 -6.68
C ILE A 256 0.16 19.33 -7.78
N VAL A 257 -0.73 18.41 -7.41
CA VAL A 257 -1.50 17.63 -8.39
C VAL A 257 -2.84 18.29 -8.78
N LYS A 258 -3.33 19.29 -8.02
CA LYS A 258 -4.56 20.04 -8.35
C LYS A 258 -4.22 21.48 -8.76
N SER A 259 -3.62 21.60 -9.94
CA SER A 259 -3.00 22.84 -10.44
C SER A 259 -3.96 23.82 -11.16
N ASN A 260 -5.27 23.57 -11.21
CA ASN A 260 -6.22 24.53 -11.77
C ASN A 260 -6.62 25.56 -10.70
N ALA A 261 -6.27 26.83 -10.96
CA ALA A 261 -6.44 27.94 -10.01
C ALA A 261 -7.92 28.28 -9.72
N ASP A 262 -8.82 28.03 -10.67
CA ASP A 262 -10.24 28.45 -10.58
C ASP A 262 -11.15 27.49 -9.79
N THR A 263 -10.66 26.30 -9.44
CA THR A 263 -11.39 25.31 -8.60
C THR A 263 -10.66 25.01 -7.30
N ARG A 264 -9.85 25.95 -6.82
CA ARG A 264 -9.25 25.92 -5.47
C ARG A 264 -10.30 26.15 -4.39
N GLU A 265 -11.21 25.18 -4.20
CA GLU A 265 -11.61 24.91 -2.84
C GLU A 265 -10.36 24.38 -2.13
N LYS A 266 -9.77 25.21 -1.28
CA LYS A 266 -8.74 24.80 -0.32
C LYS A 266 -9.38 23.76 0.61
N SER A 267 -9.47 22.52 0.12
CA SER A 267 -9.79 21.37 0.93
C SER A 267 -8.79 21.37 2.06
N ALA A 268 -9.25 21.60 3.29
CA ALA A 268 -8.39 21.52 4.46
C ALA A 268 -7.67 20.16 4.45
N VAL A 269 -6.48 20.08 5.06
CA VAL A 269 -5.71 18.82 5.19
C VAL A 269 -6.60 17.65 5.62
N PHE A 270 -7.49 17.92 6.58
CA PHE A 270 -8.47 16.98 7.08
C PHE A 270 -9.47 16.51 6.01
N ASP A 271 -10.01 17.41 5.20
CA ASP A 271 -10.94 17.07 4.12
C ASP A 271 -10.31 16.16 3.07
N TYR A 272 -9.05 16.41 2.74
CA TYR A 272 -8.33 15.65 1.74
C TYR A 272 -8.04 14.23 2.23
N ILE A 273 -7.55 14.10 3.47
CA ILE A 273 -7.31 12.80 4.09
C ILE A 273 -8.61 12.02 4.26
N SER A 274 -9.65 12.68 4.78
CA SER A 274 -10.95 12.04 4.99
C SER A 274 -11.61 11.63 3.68
N TYR A 275 -11.40 12.41 2.60
CA TYR A 275 -11.81 12.02 1.26
C TYR A 275 -11.10 10.73 0.81
N TYR A 276 -9.78 10.65 0.85
CA TYR A 276 -9.07 9.45 0.36
C TYR A 276 -9.25 8.23 1.27
N ALA A 277 -9.33 8.42 2.59
CA ALA A 277 -9.50 7.30 3.52
C ALA A 277 -10.95 6.83 3.64
N GLY A 278 -11.93 7.75 3.61
CA GLY A 278 -13.35 7.44 3.82
C GLY A 278 -14.16 7.17 2.55
N SER A 279 -13.84 7.84 1.43
CA SER A 279 -14.60 7.67 0.18
C SER A 279 -14.66 6.23 -0.35
N PRO A 280 -13.65 5.36 -0.20
CA PRO A 280 -13.74 3.99 -0.73
C PRO A 280 -14.88 3.15 -0.15
N ILE A 281 -15.27 3.43 1.10
CA ILE A 281 -16.43 2.79 1.74
C ILE A 281 -17.73 3.31 1.11
N GLN A 282 -17.81 4.63 0.86
CA GLN A 282 -18.97 5.25 0.21
C GLN A 282 -19.12 4.82 -1.25
N VAL A 283 -18.01 4.73 -2.00
CA VAL A 283 -18.00 4.23 -3.38
C VAL A 283 -18.49 2.80 -3.44
N PHE A 284 -18.06 1.96 -2.50
CA PHE A 284 -18.56 0.60 -2.37
C PHE A 284 -20.08 0.58 -2.11
N ASP A 285 -20.58 1.39 -1.17
CA ASP A 285 -22.00 1.47 -0.87
C ASP A 285 -22.85 1.88 -2.10
N ILE A 286 -22.42 2.92 -2.83
CA ILE A 286 -23.09 3.36 -4.06
C ILE A 286 -23.15 2.22 -5.08
N LYS A 287 -22.03 1.54 -5.30
CA LYS A 287 -21.95 0.40 -6.22
C LYS A 287 -22.81 -0.80 -5.80
N VAL A 288 -23.00 -0.99 -4.50
CA VAL A 288 -23.90 -2.02 -3.96
C VAL A 288 -25.37 -1.65 -4.17
N LYS A 289 -25.74 -0.38 -3.96
CA LYS A 289 -27.09 0.15 -4.19
C LYS A 289 -27.49 0.10 -5.66
N ASP A 290 -26.57 0.46 -6.54
CA ASP A 290 -26.71 0.39 -7.98
C ASP A 290 -26.94 -1.03 -8.55
N GLY A 291 -26.71 -2.06 -7.72
CA GLY A 291 -26.81 -3.45 -8.12
C GLY A 291 -25.49 -4.01 -8.66
N ARG A 292 -25.21 -5.28 -8.33
CA ARG A 292 -23.97 -5.95 -8.75
C ARG A 292 -23.85 -6.00 -10.27
N GLU A 293 -24.94 -6.31 -10.97
CA GLU A 293 -24.96 -6.47 -12.43
C GLU A 293 -24.48 -5.24 -13.19
N LYS A 294 -24.83 -4.04 -12.69
CA LYS A 294 -24.36 -2.77 -13.25
C LYS A 294 -22.84 -2.65 -13.19
N TRP A 295 -22.18 -3.26 -12.22
CA TRP A 295 -20.74 -3.12 -12.00
C TRP A 295 -19.94 -4.39 -12.26
N SER A 296 -20.57 -5.56 -12.35
CA SER A 296 -19.91 -6.82 -12.67
C SER A 296 -19.62 -6.94 -14.16
N PHE A 297 -18.67 -7.81 -14.49
CA PHE A 297 -18.30 -8.16 -15.84
C PHE A 297 -18.56 -9.64 -16.09
N SER A 298 -18.65 -10.01 -17.38
CA SER A 298 -18.77 -11.41 -17.81
C SER A 298 -17.57 -12.26 -17.38
N ARG A 299 -16.39 -11.64 -17.27
CA ARG A 299 -15.14 -12.31 -16.94
C ARG A 299 -14.96 -12.48 -15.42
N PHE A 300 -14.62 -13.70 -15.01
CA PHE A 300 -14.29 -14.02 -13.63
C PHE A 300 -13.16 -13.13 -13.09
N GLY A 301 -13.33 -12.50 -11.93
CA GLY A 301 -12.23 -11.77 -11.29
C GLY A 301 -11.74 -10.55 -12.07
N ASN A 302 -12.58 -9.90 -12.87
CA ASN A 302 -12.14 -8.82 -13.76
C ASN A 302 -11.49 -7.65 -13.00
N TYR A 303 -12.02 -7.22 -11.85
CA TYR A 303 -11.38 -6.18 -11.05
C TYR A 303 -10.06 -6.65 -10.43
N THR A 304 -10.03 -7.89 -9.94
CA THR A 304 -8.89 -8.45 -9.20
C THR A 304 -7.73 -8.84 -10.11
N PHE A 305 -8.02 -9.44 -11.27
CA PHE A 305 -7.06 -10.05 -12.18
C PHE A 305 -6.89 -9.30 -13.50
N SER A 306 -7.44 -8.08 -13.64
CA SER A 306 -7.26 -7.24 -14.83
C SER A 306 -5.79 -7.06 -15.24
N GLY A 307 -4.87 -6.99 -14.27
CA GLY A 307 -3.43 -6.95 -14.53
C GLY A 307 -2.92 -8.19 -15.29
N ILE A 308 -3.41 -9.38 -14.93
CA ILE A 308 -3.09 -10.65 -15.62
C ILE A 308 -3.71 -10.66 -17.00
N TYR A 309 -4.98 -10.25 -17.13
CA TYR A 309 -5.65 -10.24 -18.42
C TYR A 309 -4.96 -9.32 -19.43
N LYS A 310 -4.45 -8.17 -18.98
CA LYS A 310 -3.62 -7.30 -19.82
C LYS A 310 -2.31 -7.97 -20.26
N ILE A 311 -1.66 -8.75 -19.38
CA ILE A 311 -0.44 -9.51 -19.75
C ILE A 311 -0.76 -10.57 -20.80
N LEU A 312 -1.90 -11.25 -20.67
CA LEU A 312 -2.31 -12.32 -21.60
C LEU A 312 -2.87 -11.79 -22.93
N GLY A 313 -2.94 -10.47 -23.12
CA GLY A 313 -3.46 -9.85 -24.35
C GLY A 313 -4.98 -9.81 -24.45
N PHE A 314 -5.71 -10.14 -23.38
CA PHE A 314 -7.18 -10.10 -23.35
C PHE A 314 -7.73 -8.68 -23.11
N ASN A 315 -7.40 -7.77 -24.04
CA ASN A 315 -7.66 -6.34 -23.94
C ASN A 315 -9.08 -5.92 -24.35
N GLU A 316 -9.75 -6.70 -25.20
CA GLU A 316 -11.03 -6.34 -25.84
C GLU A 316 -12.23 -6.30 -24.87
N ASP A 317 -12.20 -7.06 -23.77
CA ASP A 317 -13.23 -6.95 -22.69
C ASP A 317 -12.78 -6.08 -21.49
N ALA A 318 -11.53 -5.62 -21.49
CA ALA A 318 -10.93 -4.90 -20.35
C ALA A 318 -11.16 -3.37 -20.42
N LYS A 319 -11.62 -2.87 -21.56
CA LYS A 319 -11.99 -1.47 -21.85
C LYS A 319 -13.46 -1.50 -22.32
N ALA A 320 -14.40 -0.71 -21.83
CA ALA A 320 -14.31 0.74 -21.96
C ALA A 320 -15.02 1.59 -20.88
N ASP A 321 -16.06 1.15 -20.15
CA ASP A 321 -16.80 2.11 -19.29
C ASP A 321 -16.71 1.91 -17.77
N LYS A 322 -16.36 0.71 -17.30
CA LYS A 322 -16.47 0.35 -15.87
C LYS A 322 -15.13 0.17 -15.14
N ILE A 323 -14.03 0.00 -15.87
CA ILE A 323 -12.66 -0.03 -15.32
C ILE A 323 -11.98 1.29 -15.64
N GLY A 324 -11.53 2.00 -14.60
CA GLY A 324 -10.76 3.24 -14.76
C GLY A 324 -11.58 4.53 -14.83
N LYS A 325 -12.83 4.52 -15.33
CA LYS A 325 -13.75 5.69 -15.28
C LYS A 325 -15.05 5.48 -14.50
N GLY A 326 -15.20 4.36 -13.77
CA GLY A 326 -16.31 4.06 -12.83
C GLY A 326 -16.35 4.95 -11.58
N MET A 327 -16.17 6.25 -11.81
CA MET A 327 -16.35 7.34 -10.88
C MET A 327 -17.82 7.39 -10.53
N VAL A 328 -18.10 7.39 -9.23
CA VAL A 328 -19.43 7.64 -8.70
C VAL A 328 -19.38 8.95 -7.94
N TYR A 329 -20.44 9.76 -8.10
CA TYR A 329 -20.62 10.95 -7.28
C TYR A 329 -20.88 10.51 -5.85
N LEU A 330 -20.07 11.01 -4.92
CA LEU A 330 -20.12 10.57 -3.52
C LEU A 330 -21.40 11.03 -2.83
N GLY A 331 -22.02 12.12 -3.30
CA GLY A 331 -23.29 12.66 -2.81
C GLY A 331 -23.23 14.15 -2.41
N GLY A 332 -24.41 14.74 -2.25
CA GLY A 332 -24.62 16.11 -1.78
C GLY A 332 -24.19 17.21 -2.75
N LEU A 333 -24.11 18.45 -2.23
CA LEU A 333 -23.61 19.64 -2.94
C LEU A 333 -22.08 19.62 -3.15
N SER A 334 -21.39 18.55 -2.77
CA SER A 334 -19.93 18.53 -2.63
C SER A 334 -19.14 18.45 -3.95
N ASN A 335 -19.80 18.18 -5.09
CA ASN A 335 -19.15 17.93 -6.39
C ASN A 335 -17.98 16.92 -6.35
N LYS A 336 -17.90 16.07 -5.31
CA LYS A 336 -16.84 15.07 -5.14
C LYS A 336 -17.27 13.75 -5.79
N ALA A 337 -16.37 13.18 -6.59
CA ALA A 337 -16.54 11.86 -7.19
C ALA A 337 -15.34 10.96 -6.87
N GLY A 338 -15.53 9.64 -6.85
CA GLY A 338 -14.46 8.68 -6.57
C GLY A 338 -14.68 7.35 -7.27
N ASN A 339 -13.61 6.62 -7.57
CA ASN A 339 -13.65 5.33 -8.25
C ASN A 339 -13.04 4.18 -7.42
N ALA A 340 -12.12 4.50 -6.52
CA ALA A 340 -11.50 3.57 -5.59
C ALA A 340 -12.54 3.01 -4.61
N GLN A 341 -12.49 1.70 -4.37
CA GLN A 341 -13.36 1.00 -3.44
C GLN A 341 -12.54 0.00 -2.65
N THR A 342 -12.99 -0.33 -1.45
CA THR A 342 -12.32 -1.34 -0.62
C THR A 342 -12.11 -2.66 -1.38
N ILE A 343 -11.14 -3.48 -0.94
CA ILE A 343 -10.91 -4.81 -1.52
C ILE A 343 -12.17 -5.69 -1.49
N PHE A 344 -13.02 -5.51 -0.48
CA PHE A 344 -14.31 -6.20 -0.34
C PHE A 344 -15.24 -5.84 -1.51
N GLY A 345 -15.25 -4.58 -1.92
CA GLY A 345 -16.07 -4.12 -3.04
C GLY A 345 -15.70 -4.75 -4.37
N ALA A 346 -14.41 -4.78 -4.68
CA ALA A 346 -13.94 -5.44 -5.88
C ALA A 346 -14.21 -6.96 -5.85
N ALA A 347 -13.95 -7.63 -4.73
CA ALA A 347 -14.20 -9.05 -4.58
C ALA A 347 -15.70 -9.40 -4.64
N TYR A 348 -16.57 -8.55 -4.11
CA TYR A 348 -18.03 -8.69 -4.23
C TYR A 348 -18.51 -8.55 -5.68
N GLN A 349 -17.98 -7.57 -6.41
CA GLN A 349 -18.33 -7.39 -7.82
C GLN A 349 -17.88 -8.57 -8.66
N ASP A 350 -16.65 -9.05 -8.44
CA ASP A 350 -16.08 -10.18 -9.16
C ASP A 350 -16.80 -11.49 -8.83
N PHE A 351 -17.04 -11.79 -7.55
CA PHE A 351 -17.39 -13.15 -7.11
C PHE A 351 -18.74 -13.27 -6.38
N GLY A 352 -19.50 -12.18 -6.25
CA GLY A 352 -20.72 -12.13 -5.44
C GLY A 352 -20.42 -12.24 -3.95
N PHE A 353 -21.46 -12.39 -3.12
CA PHE A 353 -21.30 -12.38 -1.67
C PHE A 353 -20.50 -13.57 -1.14
N ILE A 354 -20.92 -14.80 -1.46
CA ILE A 354 -20.24 -16.03 -1.01
C ILE A 354 -18.80 -16.08 -1.55
N GLY A 355 -18.62 -15.76 -2.84
CA GLY A 355 -17.31 -15.74 -3.47
C GLY A 355 -16.38 -14.68 -2.87
N MET A 356 -16.90 -13.51 -2.48
CA MET A 356 -16.13 -12.51 -1.73
C MET A 356 -15.64 -13.07 -0.39
N LEU A 357 -16.51 -13.73 0.39
CA LEU A 357 -16.12 -14.31 1.68
C LEU A 357 -15.02 -15.36 1.50
N LEU A 358 -15.17 -16.27 0.54
CA LEU A 358 -14.16 -17.27 0.21
C LEU A 358 -12.84 -16.63 -0.24
N PHE A 359 -12.91 -15.62 -1.12
CA PHE A 359 -11.73 -14.91 -1.61
C PHE A 359 -10.97 -14.20 -0.48
N MET A 360 -11.69 -13.50 0.40
CA MET A 360 -11.10 -12.82 1.55
C MET A 360 -10.48 -13.81 2.53
N TYR A 361 -11.18 -14.91 2.83
CA TYR A 361 -10.66 -15.97 3.68
C TYR A 361 -9.37 -16.58 3.10
N ILE A 362 -9.38 -17.01 1.84
CA ILE A 362 -8.22 -17.64 1.18
C ILE A 362 -7.04 -16.68 1.13
N THR A 363 -7.28 -15.42 0.74
CA THR A 363 -6.24 -14.40 0.64
C THR A 363 -5.55 -14.21 1.99
N TYR A 364 -6.32 -13.97 3.05
CA TYR A 364 -5.74 -13.72 4.37
C TYR A 364 -5.13 -14.99 4.97
N PHE A 365 -5.71 -16.16 4.73
CA PHE A 365 -5.10 -17.43 5.13
C PHE A 365 -3.71 -17.62 4.50
N ILE A 366 -3.54 -17.38 3.19
CA ILE A 366 -2.25 -17.52 2.50
C ILE A 366 -1.22 -16.52 3.03
N PHE A 367 -1.58 -15.25 3.17
CA PHE A 367 -0.68 -14.21 3.68
C PHE A 367 -0.28 -14.47 5.13
N CYS A 368 -1.24 -14.75 6.00
CA CYS A 368 -0.98 -15.07 7.40
C CYS A 368 -0.16 -16.37 7.53
N LYS A 369 -0.46 -17.40 6.73
CA LYS A 369 0.35 -18.64 6.70
C LYS A 369 1.80 -18.32 6.37
N TYR A 370 2.05 -17.48 5.36
CA TYR A 370 3.40 -17.07 5.01
C TYR A 370 4.08 -16.32 6.16
N TYR A 371 3.36 -15.37 6.78
CA TYR A 371 3.84 -14.57 7.90
C TYR A 371 4.21 -15.42 9.11
N TYR A 372 3.29 -16.23 9.62
CA TYR A 372 3.50 -17.07 10.81
C TYR A 372 4.56 -18.16 10.57
N LYS A 373 4.62 -18.72 9.36
CA LYS A 373 5.60 -19.76 9.01
C LYS A 373 7.02 -19.20 8.81
N ASN A 374 7.17 -18.06 8.14
CA ASN A 374 8.48 -17.61 7.65
C ASN A 374 9.03 -16.36 8.34
N ILE A 375 8.20 -15.51 8.94
CA ILE A 375 8.58 -14.17 9.41
C ILE A 375 8.44 -14.05 10.92
N LEU A 376 7.26 -14.33 11.48
CA LEU A 376 7.05 -14.22 12.91
C LEU A 376 7.98 -15.18 13.67
N ASN A 377 8.58 -14.70 14.76
CA ASN A 377 9.50 -15.47 15.60
C ASN A 377 10.70 -16.05 14.83
N SER A 378 11.08 -15.40 13.73
CA SER A 378 12.24 -15.73 12.91
C SER A 378 13.34 -14.68 13.04
N TYR A 379 14.56 -15.05 12.68
CA TYR A 379 15.72 -14.19 12.80
C TYR A 379 16.40 -13.89 11.46
N SER A 380 17.09 -12.76 11.43
CA SER A 380 17.74 -12.15 10.28
C SER A 380 18.76 -13.12 9.71
N SER A 381 18.54 -13.47 8.44
CA SER A 381 19.42 -14.28 7.61
C SER A 381 19.15 -13.88 6.17
N TYR A 382 20.05 -14.24 5.25
CA TYR A 382 19.87 -13.94 3.82
C TYR A 382 18.52 -14.46 3.30
N CYS A 383 18.19 -15.73 3.57
CA CYS A 383 16.94 -16.32 3.13
C CYS A 383 15.72 -15.65 3.77
N ARG A 384 15.75 -15.40 5.08
CA ARG A 384 14.63 -14.77 5.80
C ARG A 384 14.41 -13.33 5.37
N ASN A 385 15.46 -12.56 5.18
CA ASN A 385 15.36 -11.15 4.77
C ASN A 385 14.85 -11.00 3.33
N LYS A 386 15.24 -11.91 2.43
CA LYS A 386 14.61 -12.01 1.10
C LYS A 386 13.10 -12.25 1.20
N LYS A 387 12.70 -13.24 2.01
CA LYS A 387 11.29 -13.57 2.26
C LYS A 387 10.52 -12.39 2.87
N LEU A 388 11.13 -11.67 3.81
CA LEU A 388 10.56 -10.48 4.42
C LEU A 388 10.32 -9.37 3.40
N LEU A 389 11.25 -9.11 2.47
CA LEU A 389 11.08 -8.09 1.44
C LEU A 389 9.96 -8.43 0.46
N ILE A 390 9.92 -9.67 -0.04
CA ILE A 390 8.84 -10.15 -0.92
C ILE A 390 7.50 -10.01 -0.20
N TYR A 391 7.43 -10.48 1.05
CA TYR A 391 6.21 -10.39 1.84
C TYR A 391 5.81 -8.94 2.07
N THR A 392 6.74 -8.06 2.40
CA THR A 392 6.45 -6.63 2.63
C THR A 392 5.85 -6.00 1.38
N TYR A 393 6.46 -6.22 0.20
CA TYR A 393 5.96 -5.68 -1.07
C TYR A 393 4.52 -6.12 -1.38
N CYS A 394 4.21 -7.40 -1.15
CA CYS A 394 2.87 -7.93 -1.35
C CYS A 394 1.89 -7.49 -0.23
N TYR A 395 2.34 -7.48 1.03
CA TYR A 395 1.57 -7.13 2.22
C TYR A 395 1.07 -5.69 2.17
N VAL A 396 1.95 -4.73 1.84
CA VAL A 396 1.53 -3.34 1.72
C VAL A 396 0.56 -3.13 0.57
N SER A 397 0.71 -3.90 -0.51
CA SER A 397 -0.19 -3.81 -1.65
C SER A 397 -1.55 -4.43 -1.37
N ILE A 398 -1.65 -5.58 -0.72
CA ILE A 398 -2.94 -6.28 -0.58
C ILE A 398 -3.59 -6.01 0.78
N ILE A 399 -2.83 -6.15 1.87
CA ILE A 399 -3.37 -6.10 3.23
C ILE A 399 -3.54 -4.65 3.68
N VAL A 400 -2.48 -3.85 3.57
CA VAL A 400 -2.53 -2.46 4.07
C VAL A 400 -3.44 -1.59 3.21
N MET A 401 -3.46 -1.79 1.89
CA MET A 401 -4.35 -1.02 0.99
C MET A 401 -5.77 -1.56 0.91
N ALA A 402 -6.13 -2.61 1.66
CA ALA A 402 -7.46 -3.24 1.61
C ALA A 402 -8.61 -2.27 1.89
N PHE A 403 -8.39 -1.24 2.72
CA PHE A 403 -9.40 -0.21 3.01
C PHE A 403 -9.59 0.78 1.84
N TYR A 404 -8.61 0.90 0.94
CA TYR A 404 -8.57 1.93 -0.09
C TYR A 404 -8.89 1.39 -1.48
N ASP A 405 -8.18 0.35 -1.93
CA ASP A 405 -8.31 -0.21 -3.27
C ASP A 405 -7.89 -1.68 -3.33
N ASN A 406 -8.43 -2.40 -4.32
CA ASN A 406 -8.02 -3.76 -4.65
C ASN A 406 -6.70 -3.76 -5.45
N CYS A 407 -5.56 -3.54 -4.82
CA CYS A 407 -4.29 -3.45 -5.54
C CYS A 407 -3.75 -4.79 -6.09
N PHE A 408 -4.53 -5.89 -6.10
CA PHE A 408 -4.17 -7.10 -6.83
C PHE A 408 -3.91 -6.81 -8.31
N TRP A 409 -4.71 -5.95 -8.95
CA TRP A 409 -4.55 -5.60 -10.36
C TRP A 409 -3.19 -4.94 -10.64
N ILE A 410 -2.69 -4.11 -9.73
CA ILE A 410 -1.37 -3.48 -9.85
C ILE A 410 -0.28 -4.52 -9.61
N LEU A 411 -0.41 -5.31 -8.54
CA LEU A 411 0.60 -6.29 -8.14
C LEU A 411 0.82 -7.34 -9.23
N LEU A 412 -0.27 -7.78 -9.87
CA LEU A 412 -0.29 -8.80 -10.93
C LEU A 412 -0.18 -8.21 -12.34
N SER A 413 0.13 -6.91 -12.47
CA SER A 413 0.42 -6.28 -13.76
C SER A 413 1.90 -6.47 -14.17
N THR A 414 2.21 -6.23 -15.44
CA THR A 414 3.60 -6.20 -15.94
C THR A 414 4.51 -5.33 -15.08
N THR A 415 4.03 -4.13 -14.70
CA THR A 415 4.79 -3.21 -13.84
C THR A 415 5.01 -3.80 -12.45
N GLY A 416 3.99 -4.42 -11.86
CA GLY A 416 4.07 -5.04 -10.53
C GLY A 416 5.04 -6.22 -10.48
N LEU A 417 4.97 -7.11 -11.47
CA LEU A 417 5.85 -8.27 -11.60
C LEU A 417 7.30 -7.87 -11.90
N LEU A 418 7.52 -6.94 -12.84
CA LEU A 418 8.87 -6.44 -13.13
C LEU A 418 9.49 -5.74 -11.91
N THR A 419 8.70 -4.99 -11.14
CA THR A 419 9.20 -4.36 -9.90
C THR A 419 9.63 -5.43 -8.88
N LEU A 420 8.88 -6.52 -8.75
CA LEU A 420 9.28 -7.64 -7.89
C LEU A 420 10.57 -8.31 -8.39
N ILE A 421 10.72 -8.52 -9.70
CA ILE A 421 11.96 -9.08 -10.29
C ILE A 421 13.15 -8.16 -10.01
N VAL A 422 13.00 -6.86 -10.23
CA VAL A 422 14.04 -5.86 -9.93
C VAL A 422 14.39 -5.87 -8.44
N LEU A 423 13.41 -5.93 -7.54
CA LEU A 423 13.63 -6.05 -6.10
C LEU A 423 14.46 -7.30 -5.74
N LEU A 424 14.14 -8.45 -6.33
CA LEU A 424 14.88 -9.70 -6.10
C LEU A 424 16.31 -9.65 -6.64
N PHE A 425 16.49 -9.10 -7.84
CA PHE A 425 17.81 -8.92 -8.45
C PHE A 425 18.67 -7.97 -7.61
N MET A 426 18.12 -6.81 -7.22
CA MET A 426 18.82 -5.86 -6.37
C MET A 426 19.13 -6.47 -4.99
N TYR A 427 18.23 -7.25 -4.41
CA TYR A 427 18.51 -7.95 -3.15
C TYR A 427 19.70 -8.90 -3.29
N TRP A 428 19.75 -9.69 -4.36
CA TRP A 428 20.90 -10.53 -4.65
C TRP A 428 22.19 -9.71 -4.81
N PHE A 429 22.15 -8.63 -5.61
CA PHE A 429 23.29 -7.77 -5.88
C PHE A 429 23.86 -7.13 -4.61
N TYR A 430 23.00 -6.49 -3.81
CA TYR A 430 23.40 -5.87 -2.54
C TYR A 430 24.01 -6.88 -1.57
N PHE A 431 23.27 -7.97 -1.29
CA PHE A 431 23.61 -8.82 -0.15
C PHE A 431 24.60 -9.96 -0.48
N LYS A 432 24.81 -10.31 -1.75
CA LYS A 432 25.84 -11.29 -2.15
C LYS A 432 27.10 -10.67 -2.74
N LYS A 433 27.00 -9.53 -3.44
CA LYS A 433 28.13 -8.95 -4.17
C LYS A 433 28.72 -7.72 -3.51
N LEU A 434 27.88 -6.87 -2.88
CA LEU A 434 28.34 -5.56 -2.39
C LEU A 434 28.59 -5.47 -0.88
N ILE A 435 28.03 -6.37 -0.07
CA ILE A 435 28.30 -6.37 1.38
C ILE A 435 29.79 -6.63 1.61
N ILE A 436 30.43 -5.72 2.33
CA ILE A 436 31.78 -5.92 2.83
C ILE A 436 31.72 -7.11 3.80
N LYS A 437 32.39 -8.20 3.43
CA LYS A 437 32.65 -9.31 4.35
C LYS A 437 33.75 -8.83 5.29
N ASN A 438 33.37 -8.38 6.47
CA ASN A 438 34.31 -8.24 7.59
C ASN A 438 34.65 -9.62 8.13
#